data_AF-A0A6M9PZG0-F1
#
_entry.id   AF-A0A6M9PZG0-F1
#
_cell.length_a   1.000
_cell.length_b   1.000
_cell.length_c   1.000
_cell.angle_alpha   90.00
_cell.angle_beta   90.00
_cell.angle_gamma   90.00
#
_symmetry.space_group_name_H-M   'P 1'
#
loop_
_entity.id
_entity.type
_entity.pdbx_description
1 polymer ?
#
loop_
_entity_poly.entity_id
_entity_poly.type
_entity_poly.pdbx_seq_one_letter_code
_entity_poly.pdbx_strand_id
1 'polypeptide(L)'
;MAYVGPEDQRVLELIRKHQELKSSDLPEKIKKQAKSAEVLGCTGTLTKHFRVINRLEQYGFFHSGGILIGTHAFLAMGNMLGVKWGVSNLTMDVDFAHAGRNVSIALGANVKISVHDALNSLEMGLLPITEFSGKTGAQYRNPADPELRLDFVTPQTRSGGTVILSEMGLALECLKFMEFSLVDTTQAVLLSKEGACIVNIPAPERYAVHKLIVYGERPVSDKVKANKDLGQAAAIFKVLFDNGNVDLIRIAWSDAASRGPGWLRRLNQGKEALLKRYPELLEIAHD
;
A
#
# COMPACT_ATOMS: atom_id res chain seq x y z
N MET A 1 -2.42 -19.04 13.10
CA MET A 1 -2.55 -20.28 12.29
C MET A 1 -3.59 -20.02 11.22
N ALA A 2 -3.26 -20.21 9.94
CA ALA A 2 -4.23 -20.10 8.86
C ALA A 2 -4.86 -21.49 8.61
N TYR A 3 -6.20 -21.56 8.52
CA TYR A 3 -6.90 -22.79 8.16
C TYR A 3 -6.81 -23.02 6.65
N VAL A 4 -6.23 -24.14 6.24
CA VAL A 4 -5.97 -24.47 4.82
C VAL A 4 -6.91 -25.55 4.26
N GLY A 5 -7.92 -25.95 5.04
CA GLY A 5 -8.89 -26.99 4.69
C GLY A 5 -8.88 -28.17 5.67
N PRO A 6 -9.79 -29.14 5.49
CA PRO A 6 -9.78 -30.39 6.24
C PRO A 6 -8.49 -31.18 5.98
N GLU A 7 -8.09 -32.03 6.93
CA GLU A 7 -6.90 -32.85 6.79
C GLU A 7 -7.08 -33.87 5.65
N ASP A 8 -6.38 -33.64 4.54
CA ASP A 8 -6.34 -34.50 3.37
C ASP A 8 -4.88 -34.62 2.87
N GLN A 9 -4.63 -35.52 1.92
CA GLN A 9 -3.27 -35.76 1.40
C GLN A 9 -2.64 -34.50 0.79
N ARG A 10 -3.45 -33.63 0.15
CA ARG A 10 -2.99 -32.37 -0.44
C ARG A 10 -2.58 -31.36 0.64
N VAL A 11 -3.30 -31.28 1.75
CA VAL A 11 -2.98 -30.43 2.90
C VAL A 11 -1.73 -30.93 3.62
N LEU A 12 -1.59 -32.25 3.83
CA LEU A 12 -0.39 -32.83 4.42
C LEU A 12 0.86 -32.58 3.57
N GLU A 13 0.76 -32.72 2.24
CA GLU A 13 1.85 -32.38 1.33
C GLU A 13 2.20 -30.88 1.36
N LEU A 14 1.20 -30.00 1.46
CA LEU A 14 1.41 -28.56 1.60
C LEU A 14 2.14 -28.23 2.91
N ILE A 15 1.75 -28.86 4.03
CA ILE A 15 2.41 -28.70 5.34
C ILE A 15 3.87 -29.17 5.24
N ARG A 16 4.14 -30.34 4.64
CA ARG A 16 5.49 -30.86 4.48
C ARG A 16 6.36 -29.91 3.65
N LYS A 17 5.89 -29.46 2.48
CA LYS A 17 6.60 -28.48 1.64
C LYS A 17 6.88 -27.18 2.40
N HIS A 18 5.92 -26.70 3.20
CA HIS A 18 6.09 -25.49 4.00
C HIS A 18 7.13 -25.68 5.12
N GLN A 19 7.18 -26.86 5.76
CA GLN A 19 8.20 -27.19 6.76
C GLN A 19 9.59 -27.31 6.12
N GLU A 20 9.70 -27.96 4.97
CA GLU A 20 10.95 -28.05 4.19
C GLU A 20 11.49 -26.64 3.87
N LEU A 21 10.64 -25.75 3.35
CA LEU A 21 11.00 -24.35 3.08
C LEU A 21 11.43 -23.60 4.35
N LYS A 22 10.74 -23.79 5.47
CA LYS A 22 11.14 -23.20 6.77
C LYS A 22 12.47 -23.71 7.28
N SER A 23 12.79 -24.99 7.03
CA SER A 23 14.05 -25.62 7.42
C SER A 23 15.20 -25.34 6.44
N SER A 24 14.91 -24.76 5.28
CA SER A 24 15.91 -24.43 4.27
C SER A 24 16.72 -23.18 4.63
N ASP A 25 17.85 -22.99 3.94
CA ASP A 25 18.68 -21.78 4.08
C ASP A 25 18.14 -20.56 3.30
N LEU A 26 16.98 -20.70 2.65
CA LEU A 26 16.37 -19.68 1.80
C LEU A 26 16.06 -18.36 2.55
N PRO A 27 15.48 -18.36 3.77
CA PRO A 27 15.24 -17.11 4.49
C PRO A 27 16.52 -16.32 4.78
N GLU A 28 17.60 -17.02 5.14
CA GLU A 28 18.91 -16.38 5.37
C GLU A 28 19.56 -15.91 4.07
N LYS A 29 19.38 -16.62 2.95
CA LYS A 29 19.79 -16.15 1.62
C LYS A 29 19.06 -14.87 1.21
N ILE A 30 17.73 -14.82 1.36
CA ILE A 30 16.91 -13.63 1.05
C ILE A 30 17.37 -12.45 1.90
N LYS A 31 17.60 -12.66 3.21
CA LYS A 31 18.10 -11.62 4.11
C LYS A 31 19.47 -11.09 3.71
N LYS A 32 20.40 -11.96 3.29
CA LYS A 32 21.71 -11.53 2.75
C LYS A 32 21.54 -10.71 1.48
N GLN A 33 20.70 -11.15 0.54
CA GLN A 33 20.42 -10.43 -0.70
C GLN A 33 19.75 -9.07 -0.44
N ALA A 34 18.79 -8.98 0.48
CA ALA A 34 18.15 -7.73 0.86
C ALA A 34 19.16 -6.72 1.44
N LYS A 35 20.07 -7.18 2.30
CA LYS A 35 21.18 -6.35 2.81
C LYS A 35 22.10 -5.89 1.69
N SER A 36 22.45 -6.77 0.75
CA SER A 36 23.25 -6.41 -0.42
C SER A 36 22.55 -5.36 -1.29
N ALA A 37 21.24 -5.50 -1.52
CA ALA A 37 20.46 -4.52 -2.26
C ALA A 37 20.45 -3.15 -1.57
N GLU A 38 20.29 -3.09 -0.24
CA GLU A 38 20.40 -1.84 0.52
C GLU A 38 21.79 -1.19 0.37
N VAL A 39 22.87 -1.98 0.44
CA VAL A 39 24.25 -1.49 0.24
C VAL A 39 24.45 -0.96 -1.18
N LEU A 40 23.83 -1.58 -2.18
CA LEU A 40 23.87 -1.17 -3.58
C LEU A 40 22.96 0.02 -3.92
N GLY A 41 22.26 0.58 -2.93
CA GLY A 41 21.53 1.84 -3.07
C GLY A 41 20.00 1.70 -3.04
N CYS A 42 19.45 0.49 -2.97
CA CYS A 42 18.02 0.32 -2.74
C CYS A 42 17.60 0.87 -1.38
N THR A 43 16.38 1.38 -1.29
CA THR A 43 15.83 1.92 -0.05
C THR A 43 15.17 0.81 0.75
N GLY A 44 15.68 0.58 1.96
CA GLY A 44 15.08 -0.32 2.94
C GLY A 44 13.92 0.32 3.71
N THR A 45 12.98 -0.52 4.12
CA THR A 45 11.87 -0.17 5.01
C THR A 45 12.28 -0.38 6.46
N LEU A 46 11.76 0.48 7.35
CA LEU A 46 11.96 0.33 8.79
C LEU A 46 11.52 -1.08 9.23
N THR A 47 12.41 -1.75 9.96
CA THR A 47 12.25 -3.16 10.32
C THR A 47 10.93 -3.45 11.03
N LYS A 48 10.47 -2.57 11.93
CA LYS A 48 9.16 -2.74 12.60
C LYS A 48 7.99 -2.77 11.61
N HIS A 49 8.00 -1.90 10.60
CA HIS A 49 6.96 -1.87 9.56
C HIS A 49 7.09 -3.06 8.62
N PHE A 50 8.32 -3.42 8.24
CA PHE A 50 8.58 -4.58 7.40
C PHE A 50 8.06 -5.87 8.03
N ARG A 51 8.28 -6.10 9.34
CA ARG A 51 7.77 -7.30 10.04
C ARG A 51 6.25 -7.44 9.92
N VAL A 52 5.52 -6.33 10.08
CA VAL A 52 4.06 -6.32 9.92
C VAL A 52 3.67 -6.67 8.49
N ILE A 53 4.24 -5.96 7.51
CA ILE A 53 3.90 -6.14 6.10
C ILE A 53 4.25 -7.55 5.61
N ASN A 54 5.44 -8.05 5.96
CA ASN A 54 5.89 -9.41 5.65
C ASN A 54 4.99 -10.47 6.31
N ARG A 55 4.49 -10.23 7.52
CA ARG A 55 3.56 -11.17 8.15
C ARG A 55 2.22 -11.20 7.44
N LEU A 56 1.70 -10.05 7.04
CA LEU A 56 0.46 -9.97 6.26
C LEU A 56 0.62 -10.66 4.90
N GLU A 57 1.77 -10.50 4.25
CA GLU A 57 2.14 -11.24 3.03
C GLU A 57 2.08 -12.75 3.24
N GLN A 58 2.74 -13.25 4.29
CA GLN A 58 2.77 -14.69 4.63
C GLN A 58 1.40 -15.28 4.97
N TYR A 59 0.49 -14.44 5.47
CA TYR A 59 -0.91 -14.82 5.74
C TYR A 59 -1.82 -14.67 4.51
N GLY A 60 -1.28 -14.24 3.36
CA GLY A 60 -2.00 -14.15 2.09
C GLY A 60 -2.77 -12.84 1.87
N PHE A 61 -2.49 -11.77 2.65
CA PHE A 61 -3.19 -10.49 2.51
C PHE A 61 -3.11 -9.93 1.09
N PHE A 62 -1.92 -9.89 0.49
CA PHE A 62 -1.76 -9.39 -0.89
C PHE A 62 -2.35 -10.37 -1.92
N HIS A 63 -2.24 -11.67 -1.69
CA HIS A 63 -2.86 -12.69 -2.54
C HIS A 63 -4.39 -12.62 -2.55
N SER A 64 -4.99 -12.06 -1.50
CA SER A 64 -6.43 -11.85 -1.37
C SER A 64 -6.89 -10.45 -1.76
N GLY A 65 -6.07 -9.68 -2.48
CA GLY A 65 -6.47 -8.37 -3.02
C GLY A 65 -6.15 -7.20 -2.11
N GLY A 66 -5.47 -7.45 -1.00
CA GLY A 66 -4.83 -6.40 -0.21
C GLY A 66 -3.77 -5.66 -1.02
N ILE A 67 -3.67 -4.36 -0.81
CA ILE A 67 -2.75 -3.46 -1.51
C ILE A 67 -2.05 -2.59 -0.47
N LEU A 68 -0.72 -2.51 -0.53
CA LEU A 68 0.07 -1.58 0.26
C LEU A 68 -0.05 -0.20 -0.39
N ILE A 69 -0.43 0.81 0.37
CA ILE A 69 -0.56 2.19 -0.11
C ILE A 69 0.31 3.13 0.73
N GLY A 70 0.04 4.43 0.66
CA GLY A 70 0.74 5.40 1.49
C GLY A 70 2.22 5.53 1.14
N THR A 71 3.04 5.78 2.16
CA THR A 71 4.47 6.09 1.96
C THR A 71 5.31 4.85 1.69
N HIS A 72 4.93 3.69 2.20
CA HIS A 72 5.66 2.44 1.94
C HIS A 72 5.51 1.97 0.50
N ALA A 73 4.32 2.15 -0.09
CA ALA A 73 4.13 1.95 -1.53
C ALA A 73 5.04 2.90 -2.33
N PHE A 74 5.08 4.19 -1.97
CA PHE A 74 5.97 5.15 -2.60
C PHE A 74 7.45 4.73 -2.48
N LEU A 75 7.91 4.29 -1.31
CA LEU A 75 9.27 3.77 -1.12
C LEU A 75 9.56 2.56 -2.03
N ALA A 76 8.64 1.60 -2.09
CA ALA A 76 8.77 0.42 -2.96
C ALA A 76 8.81 0.81 -4.45
N MET A 77 8.02 1.81 -4.87
CA MET A 77 8.06 2.36 -6.23
C MET A 77 9.44 2.93 -6.59
N GLY A 78 10.17 3.51 -5.64
CA GLY A 78 11.52 4.02 -5.90
C GLY A 78 12.46 2.92 -6.33
N ASN A 79 12.51 1.83 -5.55
CA ASN A 79 13.28 0.64 -5.90
C ASN A 79 12.84 0.05 -7.24
N MET A 80 11.53 -0.01 -7.50
CA MET A 80 10.97 -0.51 -8.75
C MET A 80 11.37 0.34 -9.97
N LEU A 81 11.40 1.67 -9.82
CA LEU A 81 11.76 2.62 -10.87
C LEU A 81 13.29 2.85 -10.98
N GLY A 82 14.09 2.16 -10.16
CA GLY A 82 15.56 2.29 -10.17
C GLY A 82 16.08 3.60 -9.58
N VAL A 83 15.30 4.26 -8.71
CA VAL A 83 15.62 5.57 -8.15
C VAL A 83 15.56 5.56 -6.62
N LYS A 84 16.28 6.51 -6.02
CA LYS A 84 16.20 6.79 -4.58
C LYS A 84 15.54 8.12 -4.35
N TRP A 85 14.48 8.12 -3.54
CA TRP A 85 13.78 9.35 -3.22
C TRP A 85 14.61 10.22 -2.27
N GLY A 86 14.83 11.49 -2.65
CA GLY A 86 15.49 12.47 -1.78
C GLY A 86 14.63 12.96 -0.61
N VAL A 87 13.34 12.65 -0.61
CA VAL A 87 12.40 12.97 0.46
C VAL A 87 12.35 11.84 1.49
N SER A 88 13.13 11.96 2.56
CA SER A 88 13.00 11.12 3.76
C SER A 88 11.75 11.54 4.52
N ASN A 89 10.60 10.99 4.14
CA ASN A 89 9.39 11.14 4.92
C ASN A 89 9.21 9.86 5.73
N LEU A 90 9.79 9.83 6.93
CA LEU A 90 9.44 8.85 7.96
C LEU A 90 7.92 8.95 8.17
N THR A 91 7.18 7.98 7.66
CA THR A 91 5.78 7.80 8.01
C THR A 91 5.74 6.85 9.20
N MET A 92 4.94 7.20 10.20
CA MET A 92 4.69 6.36 11.36
C MET A 92 3.53 5.39 11.09
N ASP A 93 2.78 5.67 10.03
CA ASP A 93 1.59 4.92 9.65
C ASP A 93 1.91 3.95 8.50
N VAL A 94 1.45 2.72 8.63
CA VAL A 94 1.45 1.72 7.56
C VAL A 94 0.03 1.60 7.01
N ASP A 95 -0.16 2.04 5.78
CA ASP A 95 -1.47 2.13 5.15
C ASP A 95 -1.71 0.96 4.20
N PHE A 96 -2.87 0.31 4.34
CA PHE A 96 -3.31 -0.78 3.47
C PHE A 96 -4.68 -0.46 2.88
N ALA A 97 -4.90 -0.85 1.63
CA ALA A 97 -6.18 -0.76 0.97
C ALA A 97 -6.70 -2.13 0.56
N HIS A 98 -8.03 -2.24 0.47
CA HIS A 98 -8.72 -3.34 -0.19
C HIS A 98 -9.92 -2.75 -0.94
N ALA A 99 -10.32 -3.34 -2.06
CA ALA A 99 -11.49 -2.87 -2.82
C ALA A 99 -12.85 -3.12 -2.14
N GLY A 100 -12.83 -3.45 -0.84
CA GLY A 100 -14.00 -3.89 -0.09
C GLY A 100 -14.67 -5.11 -0.74
N ARG A 101 -16.00 -5.08 -0.86
CA ARG A 101 -16.82 -6.16 -1.45
C ARG A 101 -16.80 -6.18 -2.98
N ASN A 102 -16.13 -5.23 -3.62
CA ASN A 102 -16.16 -5.06 -5.08
C ASN A 102 -15.14 -5.94 -5.82
N VAL A 103 -14.34 -6.72 -5.10
CA VAL A 103 -13.41 -7.68 -5.67
C VAL A 103 -13.78 -9.06 -5.16
N SER A 104 -14.40 -9.87 -6.03
CA SER A 104 -14.52 -11.31 -5.83
C SER A 104 -13.23 -11.96 -6.32
N ILE A 105 -12.22 -12.06 -5.45
CA ILE A 105 -11.12 -12.98 -5.72
C ILE A 105 -11.65 -14.39 -5.50
N ALA A 106 -11.42 -15.27 -6.48
CA ALA A 106 -11.64 -16.70 -6.35
C ALA A 106 -10.60 -17.27 -5.36
N LEU A 107 -10.71 -16.91 -4.09
CA LEU A 107 -10.17 -17.71 -3.01
C LEU A 107 -10.96 -19.01 -3.04
N GLY A 108 -10.28 -20.16 -3.02
CA GLY A 108 -10.98 -21.44 -2.88
C GLY A 108 -11.94 -21.33 -1.68
N ALA A 109 -13.17 -21.84 -1.84
CA ALA A 109 -14.34 -21.56 -0.98
C ALA A 109 -14.14 -21.75 0.55
N ASN A 110 -13.00 -22.29 0.99
CA ASN A 110 -12.65 -22.62 2.36
C ASN A 110 -11.43 -21.86 2.92
N VAL A 111 -10.79 -20.96 2.16
CA VAL A 111 -9.63 -20.18 2.65
C VAL A 111 -10.12 -18.92 3.35
N LYS A 112 -10.05 -18.92 4.69
CA LYS A 112 -10.26 -17.71 5.51
C LYS A 112 -8.90 -17.14 5.89
N ILE A 113 -8.68 -15.88 5.54
CA ILE A 113 -7.50 -15.13 5.98
C ILE A 113 -7.93 -14.32 7.21
N SER A 114 -7.09 -14.28 8.23
CA SER A 114 -7.38 -13.47 9.41
C SER A 114 -6.25 -12.47 9.59
N VAL A 115 -6.54 -11.20 9.27
CA VAL A 115 -5.58 -10.11 9.50
C VAL A 115 -5.29 -10.00 10.99
N HIS A 116 -6.30 -10.18 11.84
CA HIS A 116 -6.11 -10.17 13.28
C HIS A 116 -5.16 -11.28 13.76
N ASP A 117 -5.30 -12.52 13.27
CA ASP A 117 -4.39 -13.61 13.64
C ASP A 117 -2.98 -13.39 13.13
N ALA A 118 -2.84 -12.79 11.93
CA ALA A 118 -1.55 -12.39 11.39
C ALA A 118 -0.86 -11.39 12.33
N LEU A 119 -1.56 -10.33 12.74
CA LEU A 119 -1.03 -9.30 13.63
C LEU A 119 -0.75 -9.85 15.04
N ASN A 120 -1.63 -10.68 15.60
CA ASN A 120 -1.42 -11.32 16.91
C ASN A 120 -0.20 -12.24 16.90
N SER A 121 0.06 -12.96 15.79
CA SER A 121 1.21 -13.86 15.66
C SER A 121 2.57 -13.14 15.64
N LEU A 122 2.59 -11.81 15.56
CA LEU A 122 3.80 -11.01 15.72
C LEU A 122 4.12 -10.73 17.20
N GLU A 123 3.16 -10.92 18.10
CA GLU A 123 3.29 -10.59 19.53
C GLU A 123 3.75 -9.13 19.77
N MET A 124 3.42 -8.24 18.82
CA MET A 124 3.80 -6.82 18.85
C MET A 124 2.82 -5.93 19.64
N GLY A 125 1.84 -6.52 20.34
CA GLY A 125 0.84 -5.77 21.11
C GLY A 125 -0.10 -4.90 20.24
N LEU A 126 -0.26 -5.23 18.96
CA LEU A 126 -1.15 -4.52 18.05
C LEU A 126 -2.62 -4.84 18.35
N LEU A 127 -3.35 -3.87 18.88
CA LEU A 127 -4.75 -4.00 19.23
C LEU A 127 -5.62 -3.21 18.24
N PRO A 128 -6.76 -3.75 17.80
CA PRO A 128 -7.73 -2.98 17.03
C PRO A 128 -8.30 -1.86 17.91
N ILE A 129 -8.40 -0.64 17.37
CA ILE A 129 -9.09 0.43 18.06
C ILE A 129 -10.58 0.13 17.98
N THR A 130 -11.20 -0.26 19.09
CA THR A 130 -12.66 -0.41 19.15
C THR A 130 -13.30 0.96 19.08
N GLU A 131 -14.20 1.18 18.13
CA GLU A 131 -15.08 2.35 18.17
C GLU A 131 -15.99 2.25 19.41
N PHE A 132 -16.43 3.39 19.95
CA PHE A 132 -17.41 3.45 21.06
C PHE A 132 -18.71 2.65 20.79
N SER A 133 -18.95 2.28 19.53
CA SER A 133 -20.07 1.44 19.07
C SER A 133 -19.87 -0.07 19.29
N GLY A 134 -18.73 -0.53 19.81
CA GLY A 134 -18.41 -1.94 20.03
C GLY A 134 -17.98 -2.70 18.77
N LYS A 135 -17.79 -2.01 17.64
CA LYS A 135 -17.27 -2.60 16.39
C LYS A 135 -15.74 -2.54 16.36
N THR A 136 -15.10 -3.60 15.85
CA THR A 136 -13.67 -3.62 15.53
C THR A 136 -13.37 -2.46 14.59
N GLY A 137 -12.50 -1.52 14.96
CA GLY A 137 -12.16 -0.38 14.11
C GLY A 137 -11.15 -0.73 13.03
N ALA A 138 -11.09 0.13 12.01
CA ALA A 138 -10.23 -0.05 10.84
C ALA A 138 -8.75 0.27 11.08
N GLN A 139 -8.40 0.57 12.33
CA GLN A 139 -7.06 0.97 12.74
C GLN A 139 -6.54 0.02 13.82
N TYR A 140 -5.26 -0.33 13.73
CA TYR A 140 -4.54 -1.06 14.77
C TYR A 140 -3.42 -0.20 15.32
N ARG A 141 -3.23 -0.23 16.64
CA ARG A 141 -2.16 0.48 17.33
C ARG A 141 -1.50 -0.41 18.37
N ASN A 142 -0.22 -0.17 18.63
CA ASN A 142 0.43 -0.70 19.82
C ASN A 142 0.36 0.37 20.93
N PRO A 143 -0.35 0.13 22.05
CA PRO A 143 -0.38 1.08 23.16
C PRO A 143 1.01 1.40 23.75
N ALA A 144 1.95 0.45 23.66
CA ALA A 144 3.33 0.59 24.12
C ALA A 144 4.27 1.20 23.07
N ASP A 145 3.86 1.25 21.80
CA ASP A 145 4.58 1.94 20.71
C ASP A 145 3.56 2.79 19.93
N PRO A 146 3.19 3.99 20.45
CA PRO A 146 2.20 4.86 19.80
C PRO A 146 2.57 5.28 18.38
N GLU A 147 3.85 5.12 18.02
CA GLU A 147 4.39 5.39 16.71
C GLU A 147 4.07 4.32 15.67
N LEU A 148 3.62 3.13 16.06
CA LEU A 148 3.22 2.09 15.11
C LEU A 148 1.70 2.08 14.96
N ARG A 149 1.22 2.67 13.86
CA ARG A 149 -0.20 2.62 13.48
C ARG A 149 -0.38 1.90 12.15
N LEU A 150 -1.39 1.04 12.08
CA LEU A 150 -1.83 0.41 10.84
C LEU A 150 -3.22 0.93 10.50
N ASP A 151 -3.38 1.45 9.30
CA ASP A 151 -4.66 1.97 8.80
C ASP A 151 -5.12 1.10 7.62
N PHE A 152 -6.35 0.59 7.68
CA PHE A 152 -6.95 -0.20 6.60
C PHE A 152 -8.13 0.53 5.97
N VAL A 153 -8.10 0.69 4.65
CA VAL A 153 -9.04 1.56 3.93
C VAL A 153 -9.69 0.87 2.74
N THR A 154 -10.82 1.43 2.31
CA THR A 154 -11.59 0.98 1.14
C THR A 154 -12.09 2.19 0.35
N PRO A 155 -12.41 2.05 -0.95
CA PRO A 155 -13.13 3.08 -1.67
C PRO A 155 -14.44 3.49 -0.99
N GLN A 156 -14.76 4.78 -1.10
CA GLN A 156 -15.99 5.35 -0.59
C GLN A 156 -17.21 4.60 -1.13
N THR A 157 -18.07 4.15 -0.22
CA THR A 157 -19.36 3.54 -0.56
C THR A 157 -20.49 4.57 -0.49
N ARG A 158 -21.64 4.26 -1.11
CA ARG A 158 -22.84 5.12 -1.08
C ARG A 158 -23.38 5.31 0.34
N SER A 159 -23.24 4.29 1.19
CA SER A 159 -23.65 4.33 2.60
C SER A 159 -22.70 5.13 3.49
N GLY A 160 -21.45 5.35 3.04
CA GLY A 160 -20.38 5.89 3.87
C GLY A 160 -20.03 4.98 5.05
N GLY A 161 -19.14 5.48 5.92
CA GLY A 161 -18.74 4.81 7.16
C GLY A 161 -17.81 3.60 6.95
N THR A 162 -17.66 2.79 7.99
CA THR A 162 -16.76 1.64 8.03
C THR A 162 -17.37 0.43 7.31
N VAL A 163 -16.58 -0.23 6.45
CA VAL A 163 -16.95 -1.49 5.76
C VAL A 163 -16.33 -2.67 6.48
N ILE A 164 -17.14 -3.69 6.81
CA ILE A 164 -16.64 -4.92 7.43
C ILE A 164 -16.43 -6.00 6.36
N LEU A 165 -15.21 -6.52 6.30
CA LEU A 165 -14.81 -7.72 5.55
C LEU A 165 -14.68 -8.90 6.52
N SER A 166 -15.77 -9.64 6.69
CA SER A 166 -15.85 -10.74 7.66
C SER A 166 -14.90 -11.89 7.31
N GLU A 167 -14.67 -12.13 6.02
CA GLU A 167 -13.75 -13.11 5.48
C GLU A 167 -12.28 -12.83 5.79
N MET A 168 -11.95 -11.57 6.13
CA MET A 168 -10.62 -11.12 6.55
C MET A 168 -10.52 -10.77 8.05
N GLY A 169 -11.66 -10.75 8.75
CA GLY A 169 -11.77 -10.26 10.13
C GLY A 169 -11.41 -8.77 10.26
N LEU A 170 -11.69 -7.98 9.22
CA LEU A 170 -11.17 -6.61 9.08
C LEU A 170 -12.29 -5.59 8.93
N ALA A 171 -12.10 -4.43 9.55
CA ALA A 171 -12.87 -3.23 9.29
C ALA A 171 -12.06 -2.28 8.40
N LEU A 172 -12.72 -1.60 7.47
CA LEU A 172 -12.08 -0.70 6.50
C LEU A 172 -12.72 0.68 6.56
N GLU A 173 -11.89 1.71 6.65
CA GLU A 173 -12.34 3.10 6.58
C GLU A 173 -12.59 3.50 5.13
N CYS A 174 -13.77 4.05 4.84
CA CYS A 174 -14.09 4.56 3.50
C CYS A 174 -13.30 5.86 3.21
N LEU A 175 -12.51 5.84 2.13
CA LEU A 175 -11.82 7.03 1.62
C LEU A 175 -12.29 7.36 0.21
N LYS A 176 -12.60 8.64 -0.01
CA LYS A 176 -12.94 9.16 -1.35
C LYS A 176 -11.76 9.03 -2.29
N PHE A 177 -12.05 8.77 -3.57
CA PHE A 177 -11.09 8.71 -4.67
C PHE A 177 -10.13 7.52 -4.62
N MET A 178 -10.16 6.72 -3.56
CA MET A 178 -9.29 5.55 -3.40
C MET A 178 -9.49 4.53 -4.53
N GLU A 179 -10.71 4.43 -5.09
CA GLU A 179 -11.02 3.56 -6.24
C GLU A 179 -10.07 3.76 -7.42
N PHE A 180 -9.50 4.96 -7.59
CA PHE A 180 -8.59 5.23 -8.69
C PHE A 180 -7.22 4.56 -8.50
N SER A 181 -6.75 4.43 -7.27
CA SER A 181 -5.46 3.79 -6.95
C SER A 181 -5.51 2.26 -6.94
N LEU A 182 -6.72 1.68 -6.91
CA LEU A 182 -6.91 0.23 -6.86
C LEU A 182 -7.15 -0.40 -8.24
N VAL A 183 -7.12 0.40 -9.31
CA VAL A 183 -7.22 -0.09 -10.70
C VAL A 183 -5.83 -0.38 -11.23
N ASP A 184 -5.68 -1.49 -11.95
CA ASP A 184 -4.43 -1.92 -12.60
C ASP A 184 -3.21 -1.87 -11.67
N THR A 185 -3.37 -2.36 -10.44
CA THR A 185 -2.27 -2.43 -9.47
C THR A 185 -1.12 -3.28 -9.97
N THR A 186 0.09 -2.97 -9.52
CA THR A 186 1.32 -3.72 -9.84
C THR A 186 1.92 -4.34 -8.58
N GLN A 187 2.98 -5.14 -8.75
CA GLN A 187 3.72 -5.74 -7.66
C GLN A 187 5.09 -5.07 -7.51
N ALA A 188 5.53 -4.91 -6.27
CA ALA A 188 6.86 -4.41 -5.94
C ALA A 188 7.49 -5.23 -4.81
N VAL A 189 8.82 -5.16 -4.73
CA VAL A 189 9.58 -5.76 -3.64
C VAL A 189 9.76 -4.74 -2.53
N LEU A 190 9.29 -5.08 -1.34
CA LEU A 190 9.59 -4.35 -0.12
C LEU A 190 10.82 -4.96 0.55
N LEU A 191 11.85 -4.13 0.79
CA LEU A 191 13.12 -4.56 1.36
C LEU A 191 13.26 -4.11 2.82
N SER A 192 14.00 -4.88 3.61
CA SER A 192 14.52 -4.48 4.92
C SER A 192 15.79 -5.27 5.25
N LYS A 193 16.54 -4.83 6.26
CA LYS A 193 17.68 -5.57 6.84
C LYS A 193 17.35 -7.00 7.29
N GLU A 194 16.06 -7.31 7.48
CA GLU A 194 15.57 -8.63 7.86
C GLU A 194 15.13 -9.52 6.69
N GLY A 195 15.02 -8.98 5.47
CA GLY A 195 14.58 -9.75 4.31
C GLY A 195 13.90 -8.92 3.24
N ALA A 196 13.16 -9.61 2.38
CA ALA A 196 12.35 -9.03 1.33
C ALA A 196 10.99 -9.73 1.27
N CYS A 197 9.94 -9.01 0.87
CA CYS A 197 8.64 -9.58 0.56
C CYS A 197 8.00 -8.88 -0.65
N ILE A 198 7.08 -9.58 -1.32
CA ILE A 198 6.34 -9.04 -2.46
C ILE A 198 5.05 -8.42 -1.95
N VAL A 199 4.74 -7.22 -2.42
CA VAL A 199 3.53 -6.48 -2.06
C VAL A 199 2.83 -6.02 -3.33
N ASN A 200 1.49 -5.98 -3.31
CA ASN A 200 0.73 -5.26 -4.33
C ASN A 200 0.73 -3.77 -3.98
N ILE A 201 0.90 -2.91 -4.98
CA ILE A 201 0.89 -1.46 -4.85
C ILE A 201 0.07 -0.86 -6.01
N PRO A 202 -0.44 0.39 -5.88
CA PRO A 202 -0.94 1.13 -7.03
C PRO A 202 0.14 1.24 -8.12
N ALA A 203 -0.26 1.31 -9.39
CA ALA A 203 0.68 1.69 -10.45
C ALA A 203 1.23 3.11 -10.19
N PRO A 204 2.53 3.41 -10.43
CA PRO A 204 3.14 4.70 -10.07
C PRO A 204 2.42 5.92 -10.65
N GLU A 205 2.03 5.89 -11.92
CA GLU A 205 1.31 6.95 -12.59
C GLU A 205 -0.06 7.19 -11.95
N ARG A 206 -0.78 6.12 -11.59
CA ARG A 206 -2.06 6.21 -10.90
C ARG A 206 -1.88 6.75 -9.49
N TYR A 207 -0.83 6.34 -8.78
CA TYR A 207 -0.48 6.89 -7.47
C TYR A 207 -0.24 8.41 -7.57
N ALA A 208 0.59 8.84 -8.52
CA ALA A 208 0.93 10.26 -8.68
C ALA A 208 -0.29 11.12 -9.03
N VAL A 209 -1.13 10.67 -9.97
CA VAL A 209 -2.39 11.36 -10.32
C VAL A 209 -3.36 11.37 -9.13
N HIS A 210 -3.49 10.26 -8.40
CA HIS A 210 -4.31 10.18 -7.19
C HIS A 210 -3.86 11.20 -6.13
N LYS A 211 -2.55 11.38 -5.94
CA LYS A 211 -2.01 12.37 -5.00
C LYS A 211 -2.43 13.80 -5.32
N LEU A 212 -2.56 14.16 -6.60
CA LEU A 212 -3.10 15.47 -7.01
C LEU A 212 -4.58 15.62 -6.64
N ILE A 213 -5.37 14.57 -6.81
CA ILE A 213 -6.80 14.57 -6.44
C ILE A 213 -6.96 14.68 -4.92
N VAL A 214 -6.19 13.89 -4.16
CA VAL A 214 -6.19 13.92 -2.69
C VAL A 214 -5.75 15.30 -2.18
N TYR A 215 -4.76 15.94 -2.81
CA TYR A 215 -4.37 17.31 -2.48
C TYR A 215 -5.58 18.27 -2.53
N GLY A 216 -6.38 18.21 -3.60
CA GLY A 216 -7.58 19.05 -3.75
C GLY A 216 -8.75 18.66 -2.82
N GLU A 217 -8.75 17.44 -2.28
CA GLU A 217 -9.74 17.01 -1.26
C GLU A 217 -9.35 17.42 0.16
N ARG A 218 -8.05 17.54 0.46
CA ARG A 218 -7.58 17.80 1.82
C ARG A 218 -8.07 19.15 2.34
N PRO A 219 -8.41 19.23 3.63
CA PRO A 219 -8.73 20.52 4.26
C PRO A 219 -7.48 21.41 4.32
N VAL A 220 -7.71 22.73 4.35
CA VAL A 220 -6.63 23.74 4.42
C VAL A 220 -5.76 23.59 5.68
N SER A 221 -6.26 22.94 6.73
CA SER A 221 -5.51 22.62 7.94
C SER A 221 -4.40 21.58 7.74
N ASP A 222 -4.48 20.74 6.69
CA ASP A 222 -3.59 19.60 6.47
C ASP A 222 -2.43 19.92 5.50
N LYS A 223 -1.90 21.14 5.54
CA LYS A 223 -0.86 21.63 4.59
C LYS A 223 0.38 20.73 4.52
N VAL A 224 0.80 20.14 5.64
CA VAL A 224 1.98 19.27 5.69
C VAL A 224 1.75 18.01 4.85
N LYS A 225 0.61 17.34 5.02
CA LYS A 225 0.25 16.15 4.24
C LYS A 225 -0.01 16.51 2.77
N ALA A 226 -0.66 17.64 2.52
CA ALA A 226 -0.89 18.14 1.16
C ALA A 226 0.44 18.39 0.41
N ASN A 227 1.39 19.08 1.04
CA ASN A 227 2.72 19.30 0.43
C ASN A 227 3.50 18.00 0.22
N LYS A 228 3.36 17.02 1.14
CA LYS A 228 3.94 15.69 0.98
C LYS A 228 3.36 14.97 -0.24
N ASP A 229 2.04 15.04 -0.43
CA ASP A 229 1.37 14.44 -1.59
C ASP A 229 1.88 15.06 -2.91
N LEU A 230 2.05 16.38 -2.97
CA LEU A 230 2.65 17.05 -4.14
C LEU A 230 4.10 16.59 -4.41
N GLY A 231 4.92 16.51 -3.37
CA GLY A 231 6.32 16.08 -3.53
C GLY A 231 6.45 14.64 -4.03
N GLN A 232 5.58 13.75 -3.56
CA GLN A 232 5.54 12.37 -4.05
C GLN A 232 5.07 12.30 -5.52
N ALA A 233 4.04 13.07 -5.88
CA ALA A 233 3.56 13.14 -7.25
C ALA A 233 4.65 13.69 -8.19
N ALA A 234 5.31 14.79 -7.81
CA ALA A 234 6.39 15.40 -8.57
C ALA A 234 7.54 14.43 -8.83
N ALA A 235 7.98 13.71 -7.78
CA ALA A 235 9.07 12.74 -7.89
C ALA A 235 8.75 11.61 -8.88
N ILE A 236 7.54 11.06 -8.84
CA ILE A 236 7.13 10.01 -9.77
C ILE A 236 7.00 10.58 -11.19
N PHE A 237 6.33 11.71 -11.37
CA PHE A 237 6.16 12.31 -12.70
C PHE A 237 7.51 12.60 -13.35
N LYS A 238 8.46 13.19 -12.59
CA LYS A 238 9.81 13.43 -13.10
C LYS A 238 10.44 12.14 -13.64
N VAL A 239 10.43 11.07 -12.87
CA VAL A 239 11.05 9.79 -13.29
C VAL A 239 10.33 9.17 -14.49
N LEU A 240 9.00 9.26 -14.54
CA LEU A 240 8.23 8.76 -15.67
C LEU A 240 8.50 9.59 -16.94
N PHE A 241 8.62 10.91 -16.84
CA PHE A 241 9.00 11.76 -17.96
C PHE A 241 10.43 11.48 -18.43
N ASP A 242 11.40 11.45 -17.51
CA ASP A 242 12.81 11.18 -17.80
C ASP A 242 13.00 9.81 -18.50
N ASN A 243 12.11 8.85 -18.23
CA ASN A 243 12.11 7.52 -18.84
C ASN A 243 11.22 7.40 -20.10
N GLY A 244 10.64 8.49 -20.61
CA GLY A 244 9.77 8.49 -21.80
C GLY A 244 8.39 7.87 -21.60
N ASN A 245 7.97 7.61 -20.35
CA ASN A 245 6.71 6.94 -20.00
C ASN A 245 5.53 7.91 -19.86
N VAL A 246 5.52 8.98 -20.66
CA VAL A 246 4.50 10.03 -20.57
C VAL A 246 3.08 9.54 -20.93
N ASP A 247 2.95 8.51 -21.77
CA ASP A 247 1.65 7.93 -22.12
C ASP A 247 0.95 7.28 -20.93
N LEU A 248 1.69 6.67 -19.99
CA LEU A 248 1.13 6.15 -18.74
C LEU A 248 0.47 7.28 -17.94
N ILE A 249 1.14 8.44 -17.84
CA ILE A 249 0.59 9.62 -17.18
C ILE A 249 -0.66 10.11 -17.91
N ARG A 250 -0.63 10.22 -19.24
CA ARG A 250 -1.76 10.69 -20.05
C ARG A 250 -3.00 9.82 -19.87
N ILE A 251 -2.84 8.50 -19.89
CA ILE A 251 -3.94 7.54 -19.71
C ILE A 251 -4.54 7.70 -18.30
N ALA A 252 -3.70 7.68 -17.26
CA ALA A 252 -4.16 7.85 -15.88
C ALA A 252 -4.86 9.21 -15.68
N TRP A 253 -4.31 10.28 -16.25
CA TRP A 253 -4.90 11.61 -16.18
C TRP A 253 -6.26 11.68 -16.87
N SER A 254 -6.37 11.11 -18.07
CA SER A 254 -7.62 11.10 -18.85
C SER A 254 -8.73 10.33 -18.10
N ASP A 255 -8.40 9.16 -17.55
CA ASP A 255 -9.32 8.40 -16.69
C ASP A 255 -9.80 9.28 -15.51
N ALA A 256 -8.89 9.86 -14.73
CA ALA A 256 -9.24 10.74 -13.62
C ALA A 256 -10.13 11.92 -14.03
N ALA A 257 -9.81 12.58 -15.14
CA ALA A 257 -10.57 13.73 -15.65
C ALA A 257 -11.98 13.35 -16.11
N SER A 258 -12.16 12.14 -16.64
CA SER A 258 -13.45 11.64 -17.15
C SER A 258 -14.45 11.21 -16.06
N ARG A 259 -14.00 11.02 -14.82
CA ARG A 259 -14.83 10.52 -13.69
C ARG A 259 -15.82 11.54 -13.12
N GLY A 260 -15.79 12.78 -13.60
CA GLY A 260 -16.82 13.80 -13.35
C GLY A 260 -16.28 15.12 -12.77
N PRO A 261 -17.15 16.13 -12.60
CA PRO A 261 -16.72 17.50 -12.29
C PRO A 261 -15.95 17.63 -10.98
N GLY A 262 -16.33 16.85 -9.97
CA GLY A 262 -15.65 16.83 -8.67
C GLY A 262 -14.21 16.31 -8.74
N TRP A 263 -13.94 15.35 -9.62
CA TRP A 263 -12.61 14.81 -9.88
C TRP A 263 -11.76 15.81 -10.64
N LEU A 264 -12.29 16.30 -11.77
CA LEU A 264 -11.60 17.27 -12.63
C LEU A 264 -11.19 18.53 -11.86
N ARG A 265 -12.09 19.06 -11.00
CA ARG A 265 -11.78 20.24 -10.18
C ARG A 265 -10.58 20.00 -9.25
N ARG A 266 -10.55 18.87 -8.55
CA ARG A 266 -9.47 18.55 -7.59
C ARG A 266 -8.16 18.23 -8.31
N LEU A 267 -8.25 17.50 -9.42
CA LEU A 267 -7.11 17.22 -10.29
C LEU A 267 -6.46 18.53 -10.78
N ASN A 268 -7.26 19.50 -11.23
CA ASN A 268 -6.77 20.81 -11.65
C ASN A 268 -6.16 21.62 -10.50
N GLN A 269 -6.77 21.61 -9.31
CA GLN A 269 -6.18 22.24 -8.12
C GLN A 269 -4.83 21.64 -7.75
N GLY A 270 -4.72 20.30 -7.76
CA GLY A 270 -3.47 19.60 -7.54
C GLY A 270 -2.43 19.92 -8.61
N LYS A 271 -2.84 19.97 -9.89
CA LYS A 271 -1.99 20.37 -11.01
C LYS A 271 -1.40 21.76 -10.81
N GLU A 272 -2.24 22.75 -10.54
CA GLU A 272 -1.84 24.14 -10.38
C GLU A 272 -0.84 24.29 -9.22
N ALA A 273 -1.13 23.64 -8.09
CA ALA A 273 -0.24 23.65 -6.93
C ALA A 273 1.09 22.92 -7.19
N LEU A 274 1.05 21.80 -7.93
CA LEU A 274 2.24 21.05 -8.34
C LEU A 274 3.15 21.93 -9.19
N LEU A 275 2.63 22.52 -10.27
CA LEU A 275 3.41 23.33 -11.22
C LEU A 275 3.93 24.63 -10.60
N LYS A 276 3.20 25.20 -9.64
CA LYS A 276 3.70 26.34 -8.86
C LYS A 276 4.92 25.98 -8.01
N ARG A 277 4.99 24.76 -7.51
CA ARG A 277 6.05 24.29 -6.60
C ARG A 277 7.22 23.63 -7.32
N TYR A 278 6.94 22.96 -8.43
CA TYR A 278 7.87 22.20 -9.26
C TYR A 278 7.72 22.67 -10.73
N PRO A 279 8.07 23.94 -11.03
CA PRO A 279 7.90 24.51 -12.37
C PRO A 279 8.72 23.78 -13.43
N GLU A 280 9.81 23.10 -13.05
CA GLU A 280 10.64 22.29 -13.94
C GLU A 280 9.85 21.17 -14.64
N LEU A 281 8.73 20.70 -14.06
CA LEU A 281 7.87 19.70 -14.70
C LEU A 281 7.14 20.22 -15.95
N LEU A 282 7.06 21.53 -16.15
CA LEU A 282 6.52 22.10 -17.39
C LEU A 282 7.48 21.88 -18.55
N GLU A 283 8.77 22.04 -18.32
CA GLU A 283 9.80 21.95 -19.36
C GLU A 283 9.89 20.52 -19.89
N ILE A 284 9.86 19.52 -18.99
CA ILE A 284 9.96 18.10 -19.34
C ILE A 284 8.69 17.57 -20.04
N ALA A 285 7.54 18.23 -19.90
CA ALA A 285 6.29 17.79 -20.53
C ALA A 285 6.16 18.22 -21.99
N HIS A 286 7.02 19.13 -22.47
CA HIS A 286 6.99 19.68 -23.83
C HIS A 286 8.05 19.07 -24.77
N ASP A 287 8.98 18.29 -24.23
CA ASP A 287 9.96 17.48 -24.96
C ASP A 287 9.45 16.05 -25.23
#